data_AF-A0A7U9X140-F1
#
_entry.id   AF-A0A7U9X140-F1
#
_cell.length_a   1.000
_cell.length_b   1.000
_cell.length_c   1.000
_cell.angle_alpha   90.00
_cell.angle_beta   90.00
_cell.angle_gamma   90.00
#
_symmetry.space_group_name_H-M   'P 1'
#
loop_
_entity.id
_entity.type
_entity.pdbx_description
1 polymer ?
#
loop_
_entity_poly.entity_id
_entity_poly.type
_entity_poly.pdbx_seq_one_letter_code
_entity_poly.pdbx_strand_id
1 'polypeptide(L)'
;MSNDTVFAAADNRWIFFQGKQKPESMLESMISEEIQSVFCDENHVGLVFYNTAAGTTYRIEIYDTKGKKVSEIAFDMEYQDILFDSSGIIIYNDSECLIYDWSSRLKYQGIFKDKVTCFVPGGNIEKYTLVTENAIQTIELQ
;
A
#
# COMPACT_ATOMS: atom_id res chain seq x y z
N MET A 1 4.26 4.77 10.81
CA MET A 1 4.15 4.33 12.19
C MET A 1 5.30 5.02 12.91
N SER A 2 4.98 5.97 13.79
CA SER A 2 5.97 6.63 14.62
C SER A 2 6.32 5.75 15.83
N ASN A 3 7.30 6.15 16.63
CA ASN A 3 7.70 5.41 17.84
C ASN A 3 6.56 5.21 18.87
N ASP A 4 5.45 5.94 18.72
CA ASP A 4 4.39 5.99 19.71
C ASP A 4 3.04 5.49 19.16
N THR A 5 2.95 5.14 17.87
CA THR A 5 1.71 4.68 17.22
C THR A 5 1.93 3.30 16.60
N VAL A 6 1.07 2.34 16.95
CA VAL A 6 1.12 0.94 16.47
C VAL A 6 -0.23 0.57 15.86
N PHE A 7 -0.21 -0.22 14.78
CA PHE A 7 -1.41 -0.77 14.15
C PHE A 7 -1.45 -2.27 14.40
N ALA A 8 -2.62 -2.78 14.77
CA ALA A 8 -2.87 -4.20 14.93
C ALA A 8 -4.12 -4.59 14.13
N ALA A 9 -4.01 -5.69 13.37
CA ALA A 9 -5.14 -6.33 12.71
C ALA A 9 -5.43 -7.67 13.41
N ALA A 10 -6.72 -7.95 13.57
CA ALA A 10 -7.27 -9.22 14.04
C ALA A 10 -8.38 -9.66 13.08
N ASP A 11 -8.86 -10.90 13.22
CA ASP A 11 -9.83 -11.52 12.31
C ASP A 11 -11.10 -10.69 12.06
N ASN A 12 -11.54 -9.93 13.07
CA ASN A 12 -12.79 -9.17 13.02
C ASN A 12 -12.65 -7.68 13.34
N ARG A 13 -11.43 -7.18 13.51
CA ARG A 13 -11.20 -5.78 13.85
C ARG A 13 -9.77 -5.34 13.58
N TRP A 14 -9.59 -4.05 13.40
CA TRP A 14 -8.26 -3.43 13.49
C TRP A 14 -8.26 -2.32 14.53
N ILE A 15 -7.10 -2.10 15.15
CA ILE A 15 -6.92 -1.18 16.28
C ILE A 15 -5.66 -0.34 16.07
N PHE A 16 -5.79 0.98 16.24
CA PHE A 16 -4.63 1.85 16.48
C PHE A 16 -4.39 1.99 17.97
N PHE A 17 -3.16 1.69 18.39
CA PHE A 17 -2.65 1.96 19.73
C PHE A 17 -1.76 3.19 19.71
N GLN A 18 -1.86 4.02 20.75
CA GLN A 18 -0.94 5.14 20.96
C GLN A 18 -0.39 5.14 22.39
N GLY A 19 0.93 5.28 22.53
CA GLY A 19 1.58 5.46 23.82
C GLY A 19 2.95 4.78 23.90
N LYS A 20 3.89 5.43 24.59
CA LYS A 20 5.27 4.96 24.74
C LYS A 20 5.43 3.78 25.70
N GLN A 21 4.77 3.84 26.86
CA GLN A 21 4.98 2.89 27.96
C GLN A 21 3.73 2.06 28.29
N LYS A 22 2.54 2.63 28.11
CA LYS A 22 1.25 1.95 28.23
C LYS A 22 0.40 2.40 27.03
N PRO A 23 0.38 1.62 25.94
CA PRO A 23 -0.39 1.97 24.75
C PRO A 23 -1.89 1.93 25.07
N GLU A 24 -2.62 2.98 24.70
CA GLU A 24 -4.08 3.06 24.80
C GLU A 24 -4.70 2.84 23.42
N SER A 25 -5.86 2.16 23.37
CA SER A 25 -6.62 1.99 22.13
C SER A 25 -7.24 3.32 21.72
N MET A 26 -6.75 3.92 20.64
CA MET A 26 -7.27 5.19 20.13
C MET A 26 -8.50 4.99 19.25
N LEU A 27 -8.45 3.98 18.40
CA LEU A 27 -9.50 3.70 17.44
C LEU A 27 -9.59 2.20 17.24
N GLU A 28 -10.80 1.68 17.36
CA GLU A 28 -11.14 0.30 17.07
C GLU A 28 -12.22 0.31 15.99
N SER A 29 -11.95 -0.40 14.88
CA SER A 29 -12.91 -0.56 13.80
C SER A 29 -13.20 -2.03 13.60
N MET A 30 -14.49 -2.36 13.53
CA MET A 30 -14.94 -3.72 13.24
C MET A 30 -14.81 -4.00 11.75
N ILE A 31 -14.39 -5.21 11.43
CA ILE A 31 -14.22 -5.70 10.06
C ILE A 31 -15.15 -6.88 9.86
N SER A 32 -15.93 -6.85 8.79
CA SER A 32 -16.78 -7.97 8.35
C SER A 32 -16.18 -8.78 7.20
N GLU A 33 -15.13 -8.26 6.57
CA GLU A 33 -14.50 -8.82 5.37
C GLU A 33 -13.07 -9.29 5.65
N GLU A 34 -12.61 -10.31 4.95
CA GLU A 34 -11.29 -10.90 5.19
C GLU A 34 -10.17 -9.99 4.66
N ILE A 35 -9.28 -9.53 5.54
CA ILE A 35 -8.05 -8.83 5.15
C ILE A 35 -7.11 -9.83 4.49
N GLN A 36 -6.74 -9.57 3.25
CA GLN A 36 -5.77 -10.35 2.48
C GLN A 36 -4.34 -9.96 2.83
N SER A 37 -4.07 -8.66 2.93
CA SER A 37 -2.74 -8.11 3.24
C SER A 37 -2.84 -6.76 3.97
N VAL A 38 -1.80 -6.44 4.74
CA VAL A 38 -1.64 -5.15 5.43
C VAL A 38 -0.31 -4.53 5.03
N PHE A 39 -0.34 -3.28 4.56
CA PHE A 39 0.84 -2.49 4.24
C PHE A 39 0.83 -1.21 5.05
N CYS A 40 1.99 -0.71 5.47
CA CYS A 40 2.08 0.54 6.23
C CYS A 40 3.37 1.29 5.95
N ASP A 41 3.29 2.62 6.04
CA ASP A 41 4.45 3.52 6.05
C ASP A 41 4.43 4.37 7.34
N GLU A 42 5.11 5.51 7.33
CA GLU A 42 5.11 6.46 8.44
C GLU A 42 3.72 7.04 8.79
N ASN A 43 2.83 7.23 7.81
CA ASN A 43 1.62 8.05 7.93
C ASN A 43 0.32 7.34 7.55
N HIS A 44 0.41 6.13 7.00
CA HIS A 44 -0.66 5.42 6.34
C HIS A 44 -0.64 3.93 6.67
N VAL A 45 -1.84 3.34 6.70
CA VAL A 45 -2.06 1.91 6.74
C VAL A 45 -3.02 1.54 5.63
N GLY A 46 -2.62 0.62 4.76
CA GLY A 46 -3.47 0.04 3.73
C GLY A 46 -3.90 -1.36 4.09
N LEU A 47 -5.19 -1.62 3.92
CA LEU A 47 -5.82 -2.91 4.10
C LEU A 47 -6.33 -3.39 2.75
N VAL A 48 -5.83 -4.55 2.30
CA VAL A 48 -6.27 -5.16 1.05
C VAL A 48 -7.36 -6.18 1.32
N PHE A 49 -8.43 -6.11 0.55
CA PHE A 49 -9.58 -7.02 0.59
C PHE A 49 -9.83 -7.56 -0.82
N TYR A 50 -10.50 -8.71 -0.91
CA TYR A 50 -11.15 -9.09 -2.17
C TYR A 50 -12.25 -8.09 -2.50
N ASN A 51 -12.35 -7.72 -3.78
CA ASN A 51 -13.39 -6.83 -4.24
C ASN A 51 -14.57 -7.65 -4.78
N THR A 52 -15.60 -7.81 -3.95
CA THR A 52 -16.78 -8.63 -4.28
C THR A 52 -17.84 -7.87 -5.08
N ALA A 53 -17.73 -6.54 -5.20
CA ALA A 53 -18.79 -5.67 -5.71
C ALA A 53 -18.48 -5.03 -7.07
N ALA A 54 -17.20 -4.86 -7.42
CA ALA A 54 -16.76 -4.28 -8.68
C ALA A 54 -15.82 -5.26 -9.37
N GLY A 55 -15.97 -5.49 -10.67
CA GLY A 55 -15.33 -6.58 -11.45
C GLY A 55 -13.80 -6.60 -11.55
N THR A 56 -13.10 -6.02 -10.58
CA THR A 56 -11.68 -6.14 -10.28
C THR A 56 -11.46 -7.14 -9.14
N THR A 57 -10.32 -7.83 -9.07
CA THR A 57 -10.08 -8.84 -8.02
C THR A 57 -9.89 -8.26 -6.62
N TYR A 58 -9.17 -7.14 -6.47
CA TYR A 58 -8.78 -6.60 -5.18
C TYR A 58 -9.24 -5.15 -4.98
N ARG A 59 -9.36 -4.74 -3.72
CA ARG A 59 -9.43 -3.33 -3.33
C ARG A 59 -8.49 -3.07 -2.16
N ILE A 60 -7.84 -1.92 -2.15
CA ILE A 60 -7.09 -1.42 -1.01
C ILE A 60 -7.83 -0.21 -0.43
N GLU A 61 -8.02 -0.23 0.88
CA GLU A 61 -8.50 0.90 1.66
C GLU A 61 -7.35 1.47 2.50
N ILE A 62 -7.07 2.75 2.33
CA ILE A 62 -5.92 3.42 2.96
C ILE A 62 -6.42 4.39 4.01
N TYR A 63 -5.89 4.24 5.22
CA TYR A 63 -6.23 5.00 6.41
C TYR A 63 -5.03 5.82 6.87
N ASP A 64 -5.27 7.06 7.32
CA ASP A 64 -4.25 7.83 8.03
C ASP A 64 -4.02 7.29 9.46
N THR A 65 -3.00 7.81 10.14
CA THR A 65 -2.70 7.46 11.55
C THR A 65 -3.79 7.82 12.55
N LYS A 66 -4.83 8.56 12.14
CA LYS A 66 -6.02 8.89 12.95
C LYS A 66 -7.19 7.95 12.66
N GLY A 67 -7.00 6.96 11.77
CA GLY A 67 -8.03 6.02 11.38
C GLY A 67 -9.04 6.56 10.38
N LYS A 68 -8.77 7.71 9.74
CA LYS A 68 -9.63 8.24 8.69
C LYS A 68 -9.25 7.59 7.36
N LYS A 69 -10.22 7.03 6.64
CA LYS A 69 -10.02 6.58 5.25
C LYS A 69 -9.67 7.78 4.37
N VAL A 70 -8.49 7.75 3.77
CA VAL A 70 -7.96 8.82 2.89
C VAL A 70 -8.01 8.43 1.42
N SER A 71 -7.98 7.14 1.09
CA SER A 71 -8.05 6.65 -0.29
C SER A 71 -8.66 5.25 -0.33
N GLU A 72 -9.26 4.92 -1.48
CA GLU A 72 -9.74 3.60 -1.83
C GLU A 72 -9.41 3.38 -3.32
N ILE A 73 -8.81 2.23 -3.64
CA ILE A 73 -8.39 1.88 -5.00
C ILE A 73 -8.77 0.43 -5.28
N ALA A 74 -9.54 0.23 -6.34
CA ALA A 74 -9.83 -1.09 -6.89
C ALA A 74 -8.81 -1.42 -7.99
N PHE A 75 -8.28 -2.65 -8.00
CA PHE A 75 -7.26 -3.09 -8.95
C PHE A 75 -7.38 -4.58 -9.27
N ASP A 76 -6.93 -4.95 -10.47
CA ASP A 76 -7.04 -6.31 -11.01
C ASP A 76 -5.65 -6.82 -11.41
N MET A 77 -4.84 -7.09 -10.40
CA MET A 77 -3.45 -7.52 -10.55
C MET A 77 -3.03 -8.28 -9.29
N GLU A 78 -2.44 -9.46 -9.45
CA GLU A 78 -1.74 -10.12 -8.35
C GLU A 78 -0.56 -9.25 -7.91
N TYR A 79 -0.35 -9.11 -6.61
CA TYR A 79 0.62 -8.19 -6.06
C TYR A 79 1.59 -8.91 -5.13
N GLN A 80 2.85 -8.51 -5.18
CA GLN A 80 3.86 -8.93 -4.22
C GLN A 80 3.90 -7.96 -3.04
N ASP A 81 3.76 -6.65 -3.32
CA ASP A 81 3.93 -5.61 -2.32
C ASP A 81 3.21 -4.30 -2.74
N ILE A 82 2.89 -3.46 -1.76
CA ILE A 82 2.25 -2.15 -1.95
C ILE A 82 2.99 -1.11 -1.14
N LEU A 83 3.46 -0.08 -1.83
CA LEU A 83 4.27 0.99 -1.26
C LEU A 83 3.51 2.30 -1.24
N PHE A 84 3.62 3.02 -0.14
CA PHE A 84 3.18 4.41 -0.02
C PHE A 84 4.41 5.30 -0.13
N ASP A 85 4.38 6.23 -1.08
CA ASP A 85 5.39 7.26 -1.26
C ASP A 85 4.74 8.64 -1.19
N SER A 86 5.56 9.66 -0.99
CA SER A 86 5.20 11.08 -1.07
C SER A 86 4.34 11.42 -2.30
N SER A 87 4.60 10.80 -3.45
CA SER A 87 3.85 11.03 -4.69
C SER A 87 2.59 10.18 -4.85
N GLY A 88 2.44 9.07 -4.15
CA GLY A 88 1.27 8.21 -4.32
C GLY A 88 1.43 6.77 -3.85
N ILE A 89 0.70 5.88 -4.52
CA ILE A 89 0.56 4.47 -4.17
C ILE A 89 1.09 3.63 -5.32
N ILE A 90 2.00 2.71 -5.02
CA ILE A 90 2.60 1.79 -6.00
C ILE A 90 2.21 0.38 -5.62
N ILE A 91 1.56 -0.33 -6.53
CA ILE A 91 1.20 -1.74 -6.41
C ILE A 91 2.05 -2.48 -7.45
N TYR A 92 2.82 -3.49 -7.05
CA TYR A 92 3.67 -4.20 -8.01
C TYR A 92 3.80 -5.69 -7.67
N ASN A 93 4.13 -6.47 -8.70
CA ASN A 93 4.62 -7.84 -8.57
C ASN A 93 5.98 -7.96 -9.32
N ASP A 94 6.44 -9.18 -9.59
CA ASP A 94 7.72 -9.38 -10.28
C ASP A 94 7.71 -8.98 -11.76
N SER A 95 6.52 -8.78 -12.35
CA SER A 95 6.32 -8.66 -13.80
C SER A 95 5.65 -7.36 -14.24
N GLU A 96 4.88 -6.69 -13.38
CA GLU A 96 4.16 -5.44 -13.70
C GLU A 96 3.94 -4.56 -12.48
N CYS A 97 3.58 -3.30 -12.72
CA CYS A 97 3.18 -2.35 -11.68
C CYS A 97 2.06 -1.40 -12.09
N LEU A 98 1.39 -0.89 -11.07
CA LEU A 98 0.39 0.17 -11.11
C LEU A 98 0.84 1.29 -10.19
N ILE A 99 0.77 2.53 -10.66
CA ILE A 99 1.10 3.72 -9.88
C ILE A 99 -0.08 4.67 -9.90
N TYR A 100 -0.58 5.00 -8.71
CA TYR A 100 -1.68 5.92 -8.48
C TYR A 100 -1.17 7.17 -7.76
N ASP A 101 -1.76 8.33 -8.04
CA ASP A 101 -1.58 9.48 -7.15
C ASP A 101 -2.49 9.37 -5.91
N TRP A 102 -2.25 10.21 -4.90
CA TRP A 102 -3.08 10.29 -3.69
C TRP A 102 -4.53 10.73 -3.94
N SER A 103 -4.87 11.16 -5.17
CA SER A 103 -6.26 11.40 -5.60
C SER A 103 -6.89 10.16 -6.23
N SER A 104 -6.29 8.97 -6.04
CA SER A 104 -6.71 7.69 -6.60
C SER A 104 -6.75 7.64 -8.14
N ARG A 105 -6.00 8.52 -8.82
CA ARG A 105 -5.93 8.50 -10.30
C ARG A 105 -4.76 7.64 -10.74
N LEU A 106 -5.03 6.66 -11.60
CA LEU A 106 -3.98 5.85 -12.24
C LEU A 106 -3.08 6.77 -13.08
N LYS A 107 -1.79 6.78 -12.77
CA LYS A 107 -0.76 7.56 -13.46
C LYS A 107 0.05 6.70 -14.41
N TYR A 108 0.29 5.45 -14.03
CA TYR A 108 1.09 4.53 -14.81
C TYR A 108 0.63 3.10 -14.60
N GLN A 109 0.63 2.34 -15.68
CA GLN A 109 0.52 0.89 -15.69
C GLN A 109 1.54 0.37 -16.70
N GLY A 110 2.36 -0.58 -16.28
CA GLY A 110 3.43 -1.08 -17.13
C GLY A 110 3.96 -2.44 -16.72
N ILE A 111 4.65 -3.07 -17.66
CA ILE A 111 5.24 -4.41 -17.53
C ILE A 111 6.75 -4.25 -17.45
N PHE A 112 7.38 -4.94 -16.51
CA PHE A 112 8.83 -4.98 -16.36
C PHE A 112 9.46 -5.87 -17.43
N LYS A 113 10.60 -5.43 -17.94
CA LYS A 113 11.38 -6.22 -18.90
C LYS A 113 12.03 -7.45 -18.26
N ASP A 114 12.53 -7.28 -17.04
CA ASP A 114 13.19 -8.30 -16.23
C ASP A 114 12.43 -8.46 -14.92
N LYS A 115 12.47 -9.65 -14.31
CA LYS A 115 11.77 -9.91 -13.05
C LYS A 115 12.27 -9.00 -11.92
N VAL A 116 11.36 -8.24 -11.33
CA VAL A 116 11.64 -7.32 -10.21
C VAL A 116 11.52 -8.07 -8.89
N THR A 117 12.53 -7.96 -8.06
CA THR A 117 12.54 -8.53 -6.70
C THR A 117 12.25 -7.46 -5.64
N CYS A 118 12.59 -6.20 -5.92
CA CYS A 118 12.31 -5.07 -5.03
C CYS A 118 12.12 -3.79 -5.85
N PHE A 119 11.08 -3.04 -5.51
CA PHE A 119 10.77 -1.75 -6.08
C PHE A 119 11.02 -0.66 -5.04
N VAL A 120 11.80 0.36 -5.38
CA VAL A 120 12.17 1.45 -4.46
C VAL A 120 11.75 2.79 -5.06
N PRO A 121 10.79 3.51 -4.43
CA PRO A 121 10.39 4.84 -4.85
C PRO A 121 11.54 5.85 -4.72
N GLY A 122 11.68 6.73 -5.70
CA GLY A 122 12.71 7.77 -5.71
C GLY A 122 12.33 9.04 -4.93
N GLY A 123 11.16 9.09 -4.30
CA GLY A 123 10.63 10.27 -3.61
C GLY A 123 9.96 11.30 -4.53
N ASN A 124 9.75 10.95 -5.81
CA ASN A 124 8.90 11.68 -6.74
C ASN A 124 8.22 10.69 -7.69
N ILE A 125 7.20 11.16 -8.41
CA ILE A 125 6.39 10.28 -9.26
C ILE A 125 7.11 9.84 -10.53
N GLU A 126 8.23 10.46 -10.87
CA GLU A 126 8.92 10.25 -12.13
C GLU A 126 10.01 9.20 -11.99
N LYS A 127 10.63 9.03 -10.83
CA LYS A 127 11.87 8.25 -10.70
C LYS A 127 11.74 7.08 -9.73
N TYR A 128 12.17 5.90 -10.18
CA TYR A 128 12.12 4.66 -9.40
C TYR A 128 13.39 3.83 -9.57
N THR A 129 13.73 3.05 -8.55
CA THR A 129 14.82 2.07 -8.63
C THR A 129 14.24 0.67 -8.57
N LEU A 130 14.56 -0.14 -9.56
CA LEU A 130 14.19 -1.55 -9.66
C LEU A 130 15.41 -2.40 -9.33
N VAL A 131 15.24 -3.36 -8.43
CA VAL A 131 16.21 -4.41 -8.18
C VAL A 131 15.70 -5.67 -8.84
N THR A 132 16.53 -6.28 -9.68
CA THR A 132 16.31 -7.59 -10.28
C THR A 132 17.39 -8.55 -9.79
N GLU A 133 17.27 -9.83 -10.12
CA GLU A 133 18.29 -10.82 -9.75
C GLU A 133 19.70 -10.46 -10.27
N ASN A 134 19.78 -9.75 -11.40
CA ASN A 134 21.03 -9.52 -12.12
C ASN A 134 21.48 -8.05 -12.14
N ALA A 135 20.63 -7.10 -11.75
CA ALA A 135 20.93 -5.68 -11.86
C ALA A 135 20.14 -4.81 -10.88
N ILE A 136 20.67 -3.63 -10.62
CA ILE A 136 19.93 -2.50 -10.04
C ILE A 136 19.80 -1.46 -11.16
N GLN A 137 18.56 -1.08 -11.48
CA GLN A 137 18.24 -0.18 -12.58
C GLN A 137 17.43 0.99 -12.06
N THR A 138 17.66 2.17 -12.60
CA THR A 138 16.81 3.34 -12.35
C THR A 138 15.95 3.58 -13.57
N ILE A 139 14.64 3.69 -13.36
CA ILE A 139 13.67 4.02 -14.40
C ILE A 139 13.12 5.42 -14.16
N GLU A 140 12.84 6.13 -15.25
CA GLU A 140 12.16 7.42 -15.23
C GLU A 140 10.90 7.33 -16.10
N LEU A 141 9.75 7.69 -15.53
CA LEU A 141 8.48 7.81 -16.24
C LEU A 141 8.48 9.13 -17.00
N GLN A 142 8.29 9.06 -18.32
CA GLN A 142 8.17 10.21 -19.22
C GLN A 142 6.71 10.56 -19.49
#